data_AF-A0A1S8T844-F1
#
_entry.id   AF-A0A1S8T844-F1
#
_cell.length_a   1.000
_cell.length_b   1.000
_cell.length_c   1.000
_cell.angle_alpha   90.00
_cell.angle_beta   90.00
_cell.angle_gamma   90.00
#
_symmetry.space_group_name_H-M   'P 1'
#
loop_
_entity.id
_entity.type
_entity.pdbx_description
1 polymer ?
#
loop_
_entity_poly.entity_id
_entity_poly.type
_entity_poly.pdbx_seq_one_letter_code
_entity_poly.pdbx_strand_id
1 'polypeptide(L)'
;MFYDNPESTAFKIINRYIRFVDKEEGKPRSDWKLNDDWAWFIGENRESMKLTTKPEPYSFRRTLNWISRQVAPTLKMAMKLDEINNTQIINEIITNAELKERHEKILKQQAATAEEVIT
;
A
#
# COMPACT_ATOMS: atom_id res chain seq x y z
N MET A 1 -24.92 -7.63 14.39
CA MET A 1 -23.57 -8.25 14.43
C MET A 1 -22.57 -7.16 14.08
N PHE A 2 -21.87 -6.61 15.07
CA PHE A 2 -20.91 -5.52 14.89
C PHE A 2 -19.55 -6.08 14.44
N TYR A 3 -19.34 -6.19 13.13
CA TYR A 3 -18.05 -6.51 12.50
C TYR A 3 -17.34 -5.24 11.96
N ASP A 4 -17.70 -4.05 12.46
CA ASP A 4 -17.26 -2.77 11.87
C ASP A 4 -15.99 -2.17 12.50
N ASN A 5 -15.31 -2.89 13.39
CA ASN A 5 -14.03 -2.44 13.93
C ASN A 5 -12.91 -3.42 13.57
N PRO A 6 -12.23 -3.21 12.42
CA PRO A 6 -11.08 -4.02 12.02
C PRO A 6 -9.94 -3.93 13.04
N GLU A 7 -9.78 -2.81 13.74
CA GLU A 7 -8.79 -2.64 14.81
C GLU A 7 -9.05 -3.61 15.96
N SER A 8 -10.30 -3.64 16.46
CA SER A 8 -10.70 -4.56 17.53
C SER A 8 -10.49 -6.01 17.12
N THR A 9 -10.80 -6.36 15.88
CA THR A 9 -10.62 -7.72 15.36
C THR A 9 -9.13 -8.08 15.29
N ALA A 10 -8.30 -7.21 14.73
CA ALA A 10 -6.87 -7.41 14.62
C ALA A 10 -6.20 -7.58 15.99
N PHE A 11 -6.48 -6.70 16.95
CA PHE A 11 -5.88 -6.79 18.28
C PHE A 11 -6.42 -7.96 19.10
N LYS A 12 -7.67 -8.38 18.91
CA LYS A 12 -8.16 -9.64 19.52
C LYS A 12 -7.40 -10.86 19.00
N ILE A 13 -7.11 -10.91 17.70
CA ILE A 13 -6.30 -11.99 17.11
C ILE A 13 -4.89 -11.93 17.70
N ILE A 14 -4.23 -10.77 17.69
CA ILE A 14 -2.87 -10.62 18.23
C ILE A 14 -2.83 -11.05 19.70
N ASN A 15 -3.72 -10.51 20.54
CA ASN A 15 -3.75 -10.79 21.97
C ASN A 15 -4.08 -12.26 22.32
N ARG A 16 -4.73 -12.98 21.41
CA ARG A 16 -4.98 -14.43 21.55
C ARG A 16 -3.69 -15.25 21.40
N TYR A 17 -2.77 -14.82 20.54
CA TYR A 17 -1.55 -15.57 20.23
C TYR A 17 -0.32 -15.06 21.00
N ILE A 18 -0.24 -13.76 21.24
CA ILE A 18 0.88 -13.11 21.90
C ILE A 18 0.32 -12.08 22.88
N ARG A 19 0.76 -12.13 24.13
CA ARG A 19 0.47 -11.10 25.13
C ARG A 19 1.69 -10.88 26.02
N PHE A 20 1.95 -9.63 26.36
CA PHE A 20 2.98 -9.28 27.33
C PHE A 20 2.31 -8.99 28.68
N VAL A 21 2.83 -9.62 29.72
CA VAL A 21 2.24 -9.65 31.06
C VAL A 21 3.32 -9.38 32.10
N ASP A 22 2.94 -8.74 33.19
CA ASP A 22 3.83 -8.50 34.32
C ASP A 22 3.85 -9.72 35.23
N LYS A 23 5.06 -10.19 35.58
CA LYS A 23 5.21 -11.37 36.43
C LYS A 23 4.69 -11.07 37.83
N GLU A 24 3.71 -11.85 38.28
CA GLU A 24 3.21 -11.81 39.65
C GLU A 24 3.55 -13.10 40.40
N GLU A 25 4.33 -12.97 41.48
CA GLU A 25 4.69 -14.12 42.31
C GLU A 25 3.49 -14.61 43.11
N GLY A 26 3.36 -15.94 43.23
CA GLY A 26 2.21 -16.57 43.90
C GLY A 26 0.97 -16.74 43.03
N LYS A 27 0.98 -16.30 41.76
CA LYS A 27 -0.12 -16.51 40.80
C LYS A 27 0.30 -17.37 39.60
N PRO A 28 -0.61 -18.20 39.05
CA PRO A 28 -0.35 -18.90 37.80
C PRO A 28 -0.22 -17.90 36.64
N ARG A 29 0.57 -18.26 35.61
CA ARG A 29 0.83 -17.42 34.42
C ARG A 29 -0.43 -16.98 33.67
N SER A 30 -1.53 -17.72 33.79
CA SER A 30 -2.81 -17.37 33.19
C SER A 30 -3.37 -16.06 33.76
N ASP A 31 -3.08 -15.79 35.03
CA ASP A 31 -3.70 -14.75 35.86
C ASP A 31 -2.78 -13.55 36.07
N TRP A 32 -1.60 -13.55 35.43
CA TRP A 32 -0.70 -12.41 35.43
C TRP A 32 -1.36 -11.20 34.74
N LYS A 33 -1.25 -10.02 35.36
CA LYS A 33 -1.79 -8.77 34.80
C LYS A 33 -1.14 -8.46 33.45
N LEU A 34 -1.93 -7.91 32.54
CA LEU A 34 -1.43 -7.38 31.27
C LEU A 34 -0.47 -6.22 31.55
N ASN A 35 0.67 -6.22 30.87
CA ASN A 35 1.62 -5.11 30.97
C ASN A 35 0.99 -3.83 30.42
N ASP A 36 1.22 -2.69 31.07
CA ASP A 36 0.54 -1.42 30.76
C ASP A 36 0.89 -0.91 29.33
N ASP A 37 2.13 -1.09 28.85
CA ASP A 37 2.52 -0.73 27.47
C ASP A 37 1.82 -1.61 26.45
N TRP A 38 1.65 -2.89 26.78
CA TRP A 38 0.91 -3.81 25.92
C TRP A 38 -0.58 -3.52 25.90
N ALA A 39 -1.15 -3.14 27.04
CA ALA A 39 -2.53 -2.67 27.17
C ALA A 39 -2.78 -1.45 26.27
N TRP A 40 -1.87 -0.47 26.34
CA TRP A 40 -1.89 0.70 25.46
C TRP A 40 -1.79 0.31 23.98
N PHE A 41 -0.86 -0.60 23.62
CA PHE A 41 -0.71 -1.08 22.25
C PHE A 41 -1.99 -1.70 21.69
N ILE A 42 -2.67 -2.57 22.44
CA ILE A 42 -3.90 -3.24 21.99
C ILE A 42 -5.16 -2.34 22.02
N GLY A 43 -5.02 -1.08 22.45
CA GLY A 43 -6.08 -0.07 22.35
C GLY A 43 -6.68 0.39 23.68
N GLU A 44 -6.12 -0.01 24.83
CA GLU A 44 -6.57 0.50 26.12
C GLU A 44 -6.06 1.94 26.33
N ASN A 45 -6.92 2.85 26.81
CA ASN A 45 -6.57 4.24 27.13
C ASN A 45 -5.94 5.06 25.97
N ARG A 46 -6.21 4.69 24.71
CA ARG A 46 -5.83 5.49 23.53
C ARG A 46 -6.99 5.64 22.55
N GLU A 47 -6.88 6.62 21.66
CA GLU A 47 -7.83 6.78 20.56
C GLU A 47 -7.78 5.57 19.62
N SER A 48 -8.96 5.19 19.10
CA SER A 48 -9.07 4.10 18.13
C SER A 48 -8.32 4.44 16.85
N MET A 49 -7.47 3.54 16.38
CA MET A 49 -6.85 3.65 15.06
C MET A 49 -7.82 3.24 13.96
N LYS A 50 -7.98 4.12 12.96
CA LYS A 50 -8.70 3.78 11.73
C LYS A 50 -7.87 2.83 10.88
N LEU A 51 -8.13 1.53 10.99
CA LEU A 51 -7.65 0.57 10.01
C LEU A 51 -8.52 0.66 8.75
N THR A 52 -7.93 1.14 7.64
CA THR A 52 -8.62 1.10 6.35
C THR A 52 -8.60 -0.32 5.80
N THR A 53 -9.79 -0.88 5.55
CA THR A 53 -9.95 -2.13 4.79
C THR A 53 -10.13 -1.84 3.30
N LYS A 54 -10.33 -0.57 2.92
CA LYS A 54 -10.42 -0.14 1.53
C LYS A 54 -9.02 0.18 1.00
N PRO A 55 -8.55 -0.48 -0.07
CA PRO A 55 -7.31 -0.08 -0.73
C PRO A 55 -7.48 1.33 -1.30
N GLU A 56 -6.43 2.15 -1.22
CA GLU A 56 -6.39 3.37 -2.03
C GLU A 56 -6.54 2.98 -3.51
N PRO A 57 -7.50 3.57 -4.25
CA PRO A 57 -7.59 3.32 -5.68
C PRO A 57 -6.29 3.72 -6.33
N TYR A 58 -5.82 2.90 -7.27
CA TYR A 58 -4.63 3.20 -8.03
C TYR A 58 -4.80 4.57 -8.71
N SER A 59 -3.83 5.47 -8.50
CA SER A 59 -3.83 6.78 -9.13
C SER A 59 -2.79 6.80 -10.25
N PHE A 60 -3.25 7.06 -11.49
CA PHE A 60 -2.35 7.27 -12.62
C PHE A 60 -1.32 8.38 -12.37
N ARG A 61 -1.68 9.39 -11.56
CA ARG A 61 -0.77 10.46 -11.09
C ARG A 61 0.43 9.93 -10.31
N ARG A 62 0.27 8.86 -9.52
CA ARG A 62 1.40 8.22 -8.80
C ARG A 62 2.41 7.65 -9.79
N THR A 63 1.93 7.06 -10.88
CA THR A 63 2.77 6.51 -11.96
C THR A 63 3.50 7.61 -12.72
N LEU A 64 2.82 8.71 -13.09
CA LEU A 64 3.47 9.87 -13.71
C LEU A 64 4.57 10.46 -12.82
N ASN A 65 4.32 10.59 -11.52
CA ASN A 65 5.31 11.08 -10.56
C ASN A 65 6.51 10.12 -10.44
N TRP A 66 6.28 8.81 -10.43
CA TRP A 66 7.35 7.82 -10.43
C TRP A 66 8.19 7.89 -11.70
N ILE A 67 7.55 7.95 -12.89
CA ILE A 67 8.24 8.11 -14.18
C ILE A 67 9.10 9.38 -14.15
N SER A 68 8.51 10.51 -13.77
CA SER A 68 9.21 11.80 -13.72
C SER A 68 10.43 11.77 -12.80
N ARG A 69 10.32 11.15 -11.63
CA ARG A 69 11.40 11.13 -10.62
C ARG A 69 12.46 10.07 -10.90
N GLN A 70 12.06 8.89 -11.37
CA GLN A 70 12.93 7.71 -11.40
C GLN A 70 13.42 7.37 -12.81
N VAL A 71 12.60 7.61 -13.85
CA VAL A 71 12.88 7.13 -15.21
C VAL A 71 13.26 8.27 -16.16
N ALA A 72 12.62 9.44 -16.04
CA ALA A 72 12.75 10.53 -17.00
C ALA A 72 14.19 11.03 -17.21
N PRO A 73 15.07 11.16 -16.19
CA PRO A 73 16.45 11.57 -16.41
C PRO A 73 17.24 10.59 -17.28
N THR A 74 17.14 9.30 -16.99
CA THR A 74 17.83 8.24 -17.75
C THR A 74 17.26 8.10 -19.16
N LEU A 75 15.93 8.15 -19.30
CA LEU A 75 15.28 8.11 -20.60
C LEU A 75 15.70 9.30 -21.47
N LYS A 76 15.76 10.51 -20.90
CA LYS A 76 16.23 11.72 -21.60
C LYS A 76 17.69 11.60 -22.04
N MET A 77 18.56 11.03 -21.21
CA MET A 77 19.94 10.75 -21.59
C MET A 77 20.01 9.76 -22.76
N ALA A 78 19.26 8.66 -22.68
CA ALA A 78 19.26 7.63 -23.72
C ALA A 78 18.72 8.17 -25.06
N MET A 79 17.66 8.98 -25.05
CA MET A 79 17.15 9.63 -26.26
C MET A 79 18.19 10.56 -26.91
N LYS A 80 18.95 11.32 -26.10
CA LYS A 80 20.05 12.14 -26.63
C LYS A 80 21.17 11.30 -27.24
N LEU A 81 21.46 10.14 -26.67
CA LEU A 81 22.46 9.22 -27.24
C LEU A 81 21.95 8.62 -28.56
N ASP A 82 20.66 8.31 -28.66
CA ASP A 82 20.03 7.88 -29.92
C ASP A 82 20.17 8.95 -31.01
N GLU A 83 19.91 10.23 -30.68
CA GLU A 83 20.09 11.35 -31.62
C GLU A 83 21.54 11.49 -32.08
N ILE A 84 22.51 11.41 -31.16
CA ILE A 84 23.95 11.55 -31.48
C ILE A 84 24.42 10.40 -32.38
N ASN A 85 23.96 9.18 -32.09
CA ASN A 85 24.38 7.98 -32.82
C ASN A 85 23.50 7.71 -34.06
N ASN A 86 22.48 8.53 -34.29
CA ASN A 86 21.50 8.38 -35.35
C ASN A 86 20.79 7.01 -35.30
N THR A 87 20.46 6.54 -34.09
CA THR A 87 19.74 5.30 -33.81
C THR A 87 18.32 5.57 -33.30
N GLN A 88 17.46 4.54 -33.28
CA GLN A 88 16.07 4.63 -32.80
C GLN A 88 15.74 3.60 -31.71
N ILE A 89 16.75 3.17 -30.95
CA ILE A 89 16.65 2.04 -30.02
C ILE A 89 15.55 2.26 -28.99
N ILE A 90 15.44 3.47 -28.44
CA ILE A 90 14.40 3.79 -27.44
C ILE A 90 13.00 3.68 -28.03
N ASN A 91 12.79 4.15 -29.27
CA ASN A 91 11.49 4.04 -29.93
C ASN A 91 11.16 2.58 -30.25
N GLU A 92 12.13 1.78 -30.67
CA GLU A 92 11.94 0.34 -30.92
C GLU A 92 11.57 -0.40 -29.62
N ILE A 93 12.24 -0.08 -28.50
CA ILE A 93 11.91 -0.67 -27.19
C ILE A 93 10.48 -0.34 -26.79
N ILE A 94 10.04 0.92 -26.94
CA ILE A 94 8.68 1.32 -26.59
C ILE A 94 7.66 0.64 -27.51
N THR A 95 7.95 0.55 -28.81
CA THR A 95 7.06 -0.04 -29.81
C THR A 95 6.85 -1.54 -29.58
N ASN A 96 7.92 -2.24 -29.17
CA ASN A 96 7.88 -3.68 -28.90
C ASN A 96 7.41 -4.02 -27.48
N ALA A 97 7.17 -3.02 -26.62
CA ALA A 97 6.74 -3.25 -25.25
C ALA A 97 5.26 -3.63 -25.20
N GLU A 98 4.95 -4.82 -24.66
CA GLU A 98 3.58 -5.28 -24.49
C GLU A 98 2.98 -4.85 -23.14
N LEU A 99 1.70 -4.48 -23.16
CA LEU A 99 0.94 -4.24 -21.94
C LEU A 99 0.60 -5.57 -21.26
N LYS A 100 0.86 -5.64 -19.95
CA LYS A 100 0.44 -6.78 -19.12
C LYS A 100 -0.98 -6.56 -18.64
N GLU A 101 -1.65 -7.65 -18.22
CA GLU A 101 -3.03 -7.63 -17.71
C GLU A 101 -3.28 -6.52 -16.66
N ARG A 102 -2.31 -6.26 -15.78
CA ARG A 102 -2.39 -5.17 -14.80
C ARG A 102 -2.48 -3.79 -15.46
N HIS A 103 -1.68 -3.53 -16.50
CA HIS A 103 -1.69 -2.26 -17.23
C HIS A 103 -3.03 -2.04 -17.94
N GLU A 104 -3.58 -3.10 -18.54
CA GLU A 104 -4.89 -3.05 -19.19
C GLU A 104 -6.03 -2.78 -18.20
N LYS A 105 -6.02 -3.43 -17.03
CA LYS A 105 -7.01 -3.17 -15.97
C LYS A 105 -6.98 -1.70 -15.52
N ILE A 106 -5.77 -1.14 -15.38
CA ILE A 106 -5.59 0.27 -15.04
C ILE A 106 -6.16 1.18 -16.14
N LEU A 107 -5.90 0.88 -17.42
CA LEU A 107 -6.44 1.65 -18.54
C LEU A 107 -7.97 1.65 -18.55
N LYS A 108 -8.60 0.47 -18.39
CA LYS A 108 -10.06 0.35 -18.31
C LYS A 108 -10.66 1.17 -17.17
N GLN A 109 -10.02 1.16 -16.00
CA GLN A 109 -10.46 1.96 -14.83
C GLN A 109 -10.40 3.47 -15.10
N GLN A 110 -9.34 3.95 -15.76
CA GLN A 110 -9.20 5.37 -16.09
C GLN A 110 -10.14 5.81 -17.21
N ALA A 111 -10.42 4.94 -18.19
CA ALA A 111 -11.37 5.23 -19.26
C ALA A 111 -12.81 5.34 -18.73
N ALA A 112 -13.25 4.38 -17.89
CA ALA A 112 -14.60 4.39 -17.31
C ALA A 112 -14.86 5.62 -16.42
N THR A 113 -13.85 6.05 -15.64
CA THR A 113 -13.98 7.26 -14.80
C THR A 113 -14.05 8.57 -15.59
N ALA A 114 -13.57 8.59 -16.84
CA ALA A 114 -13.68 9.77 -17.70
C ALA A 114 -15.08 9.91 -18.33
N GLU A 115 -15.71 8.79 -18.69
CA GLU A 115 -17.06 8.76 -19.29
C GLU A 115 -18.15 9.17 -18.28
N GLU A 116 -18.00 8.81 -17.00
CA GLU A 116 -18.89 9.21 -15.90
C GLU A 116 -18.86 10.72 -15.58
N VAL A 117 -17.81 11.44 -16.01
CA VAL A 117 -17.66 12.90 -15.76
C VAL A 117 -18.27 13.73 -16.91
N ILE A 118 -18.50 13.13 -18.08
CA ILE A 118 -19.00 13.80 -19.29
C ILE A 118 -20.54 13.68 -19.42
N THR A 119 -21.18 12.81 -18.63
CA THR A 119 -22.65 12.60 -18.61
C THR A 119 -23.29 13.32 -17.44
#